data_AF-A0A8T4KRT4-F1
#
_entry.id   AF-A0A8T4KRT4-F1
#
_cell.length_a   1.000
_cell.length_b   1.000
_cell.length_c   1.000
_cell.angle_alpha   90.00
_cell.angle_beta   90.00
_cell.angle_gamma   90.00
#
_symmetry.space_group_name_H-M   'P 1'
#
loop_
_entity.id
_entity.type
_entity.pdbx_description
1 polymer ?
#
loop_
_entity_poly.entity_id
_entity_poly.type
_entity_poly.pdbx_seq_one_letter_code
_entity_poly.pdbx_strand_id
1 'polypeptide(L)'
;MASPFETAIQKMAELGLFKFLFPFMLTAAVFYGLLRKSQIFGDPDKNVAVNAIVALVAGFMVWSYPIIAGIDVTLQLANFFMEGLVVSLVIMVGLLIAGFVFPPNLPQTLSEKFKGGGFWMGVLVLGFILGAIVLVSSGLFGIFFPTQNLGAGALDQDTLLTVGILIILLVSIIVIVGVGGGKGSEHPAPPSGGKKE
;
A
#
# COMPACT_ATOMS: atom_id res chain seq x y z
N MET A 1 -30.35 -10.51 -12.84
CA MET A 1 -31.20 -9.30 -12.75
C MET A 1 -30.52 -8.39 -11.75
N ALA A 2 -30.16 -7.16 -12.13
CA ALA A 2 -29.55 -6.21 -11.20
C ALA A 2 -30.56 -5.87 -10.09
N SER A 3 -30.10 -5.74 -8.86
CA SER A 3 -30.98 -5.31 -7.77
C SER A 3 -31.40 -3.84 -7.96
N PRO A 4 -32.55 -3.39 -7.42
CA PRO A 4 -32.93 -1.99 -7.45
C PRO A 4 -31.87 -1.06 -6.82
N PHE A 5 -31.18 -1.55 -5.78
CA PHE A 5 -30.09 -0.82 -5.13
C PHE A 5 -28.86 -0.67 -6.00
N GLU A 6 -28.47 -1.74 -6.70
CA GLU A 6 -27.35 -1.71 -7.64
C GLU A 6 -27.60 -0.70 -8.76
N THR A 7 -28.82 -0.67 -9.29
CA THR A 7 -29.23 0.30 -10.32
C THR A 7 -29.14 1.74 -9.80
N ALA A 8 -29.59 1.98 -8.56
CA ALA A 8 -29.50 3.31 -7.95
C ALA A 8 -28.05 3.76 -7.76
N ILE A 9 -27.18 2.87 -7.26
CA ILE A 9 -25.75 3.18 -7.05
C ILE A 9 -25.06 3.47 -8.39
N GLN A 10 -25.34 2.69 -9.43
CA GLN A 10 -24.80 2.93 -10.76
C GLN A 10 -25.20 4.30 -11.29
N LYS A 11 -26.48 4.69 -11.15
CA LYS A 11 -26.95 6.02 -11.54
C LYS A 11 -26.28 7.15 -10.74
N MET A 12 -26.08 6.95 -9.44
CA MET A 12 -25.36 7.92 -8.61
C MET A 12 -23.88 8.05 -8.99
N ALA A 13 -23.24 6.94 -9.39
CA ALA A 13 -21.88 6.93 -9.89
C ALA A 13 -21.76 7.63 -11.26
N GLU A 14 -22.71 7.40 -12.17
CA GLU A 14 -22.80 8.08 -13.47
C GLU A 14 -22.96 9.60 -13.32
N LEU A 15 -23.74 10.04 -12.34
CA LEU A 15 -23.91 11.47 -12.00
C LEU A 15 -22.68 12.08 -11.30
N GLY A 16 -21.64 11.29 -11.01
CA GLY A 16 -20.41 11.78 -10.39
C GLY A 16 -20.51 12.04 -8.88
N LEU A 17 -21.55 11.53 -8.19
CA LEU A 17 -21.70 11.78 -6.74
C LEU A 17 -20.50 11.26 -5.94
N PHE A 18 -20.03 10.05 -6.27
CA PHE A 18 -18.90 9.43 -5.58
C PHE A 18 -17.54 10.01 -5.99
N LYS A 19 -17.45 10.54 -7.22
CA LYS A 19 -16.20 11.11 -7.77
C LYS A 19 -15.95 12.55 -7.33
N PHE A 20 -17.03 13.30 -7.12
CA PHE A 20 -16.93 14.74 -6.87
C PHE A 20 -17.76 15.18 -5.67
N LEU A 21 -19.08 14.96 -5.69
CA LEU A 21 -19.99 15.59 -4.73
C LEU A 21 -19.71 15.20 -3.28
N PHE A 22 -19.58 13.90 -2.98
CA PHE A 22 -19.35 13.45 -1.61
C PHE A 22 -17.97 13.85 -1.08
N PRO A 23 -16.86 13.65 -1.82
CA PRO A 23 -15.56 14.13 -1.37
C PRO A 23 -15.53 15.66 -1.21
N PHE A 24 -16.17 16.41 -2.12
CA PHE A 24 -16.33 17.87 -2.02
C PHE A 24 -17.04 18.29 -0.74
N MET A 25 -18.22 17.72 -0.45
CA MET A 25 -18.99 18.07 0.74
C MET A 25 -18.22 17.76 2.02
N LEU A 26 -17.50 16.65 2.04
CA LEU A 26 -16.64 16.29 3.17
C LEU A 26 -15.51 17.33 3.37
N THR A 27 -14.79 17.68 2.30
CA THR A 27 -13.71 18.68 2.36
C THR A 27 -14.24 20.06 2.75
N ALA A 28 -15.38 20.49 2.21
CA ALA A 28 -16.02 21.74 2.58
C ALA A 28 -16.44 21.74 4.07
N ALA A 29 -17.02 20.65 4.58
CA ALA A 29 -17.37 20.53 5.99
C ALA A 29 -16.14 20.58 6.91
N VAL A 30 -15.04 19.93 6.52
CA VAL A 30 -13.77 19.97 7.25
C VAL A 30 -13.20 21.39 7.27
N PHE A 31 -13.12 22.07 6.12
CA PHE A 31 -12.64 23.46 6.07
C PHE A 31 -13.52 24.39 6.90
N TYR A 32 -14.84 24.23 6.84
CA TYR A 32 -15.76 25.02 7.65
C TYR A 32 -15.49 24.82 9.15
N GLY A 33 -15.35 23.58 9.59
CA GLY A 33 -15.02 23.25 10.98
C GLY A 33 -13.68 23.84 11.43
N LEU A 34 -12.65 23.76 10.57
CA LEU A 34 -11.34 24.34 10.84
C LEU A 34 -11.36 25.86 10.90
N LEU A 35 -12.07 26.53 10.00
CA LEU A 35 -12.23 27.99 10.00
C LEU A 35 -12.98 28.47 11.25
N ARG A 36 -14.04 27.75 11.65
CA ARG A 36 -14.78 28.06 12.88
C ARG A 36 -13.92 27.87 14.13
N LYS A 37 -13.07 26.83 14.16
CA LYS A 37 -12.16 26.55 15.29
C LYS A 37 -10.99 27.54 15.36
N SER A 38 -10.44 27.96 14.21
CA SER A 38 -9.29 28.87 14.15
C SER A 38 -9.67 30.34 14.34
N GLN A 39 -10.94 30.69 14.17
CA GLN A 39 -11.45 32.06 14.36
C GLN A 39 -10.68 33.11 13.53
N ILE A 40 -10.15 32.71 12.37
CA ILE A 40 -9.35 33.59 11.48
C ILE A 40 -10.14 34.84 11.07
N PHE A 41 -11.46 34.72 10.90
CA PHE A 41 -12.34 35.82 10.53
C PHE A 41 -13.02 36.48 11.74
N GLY A 42 -12.59 36.16 12.96
CA GLY A 42 -13.18 36.65 14.21
C GLY A 42 -14.21 35.68 14.82
N ASP A 43 -15.15 36.22 15.59
CA ASP A 43 -16.13 35.42 16.34
C ASP A 43 -16.87 34.42 15.42
N PRO A 44 -16.92 33.13 15.79
CA PRO A 44 -17.46 32.08 14.92
C PRO A 44 -18.96 32.25 14.65
N ASP A 45 -19.71 32.83 15.59
CA ASP A 45 -21.16 33.00 15.46
C ASP A 45 -21.55 34.24 14.64
N LYS A 46 -20.63 35.20 14.48
CA LYS A 46 -20.82 36.39 13.62
C LYS A 46 -20.37 36.14 12.19
N ASN A 47 -19.45 35.20 11.97
CA ASN A 47 -18.80 34.96 10.68
C ASN A 47 -19.19 33.62 10.04
N VAL A 48 -20.36 33.07 10.39
CA VAL A 48 -20.89 31.81 9.84
C VAL A 48 -20.93 31.83 8.31
N ALA A 49 -21.46 32.91 7.72
CA ALA A 49 -21.58 33.03 6.27
C ALA A 49 -20.22 33.08 5.56
N VAL A 50 -19.26 33.84 6.11
CA VAL A 50 -17.91 33.95 5.54
C VAL A 50 -17.20 32.60 5.62
N ASN A 51 -17.22 31.94 6.78
CA ASN A 51 -16.64 30.62 6.96
C ASN A 51 -17.24 29.60 5.97
N ALA A 52 -18.57 29.63 5.78
CA ALA A 52 -19.26 28.72 4.88
C ALA A 52 -18.88 28.95 3.41
N ILE A 53 -18.85 30.21 2.96
CA ILE A 53 -18.48 30.57 1.59
C ILE A 53 -17.02 30.20 1.32
N VAL A 54 -16.10 30.56 2.22
CA VAL A 54 -14.67 30.25 2.06
C VAL A 54 -14.45 28.73 2.02
N ALA A 55 -15.09 27.98 2.93
CA ALA A 55 -14.97 26.53 2.95
C ALA A 55 -15.54 25.86 1.69
N LEU A 56 -16.66 26.37 1.17
CA LEU A 56 -17.28 25.90 -0.06
C LEU A 56 -16.36 26.15 -1.26
N VAL A 57 -15.83 27.38 -1.40
CA VAL A 57 -14.89 27.73 -2.47
C VAL A 57 -13.62 26.90 -2.38
N ALA A 58 -13.06 26.74 -1.18
CA ALA A 58 -11.87 25.90 -0.97
C ALA A 58 -12.12 24.43 -1.33
N GLY A 59 -13.28 23.88 -0.95
CA GLY A 59 -13.69 22.54 -1.34
C GLY A 59 -13.76 22.38 -2.86
N PHE A 60 -14.36 23.35 -3.57
CA PHE A 60 -14.42 23.36 -5.03
C PHE A 60 -13.03 23.46 -5.67
N MET A 61 -12.13 24.28 -5.11
CA MET A 61 -10.77 24.41 -5.63
C MET A 61 -9.99 23.09 -5.50
N VAL A 62 -10.12 22.39 -4.38
CA VAL A 62 -9.44 21.11 -4.15
C VAL A 62 -9.94 20.02 -5.12
N TRP A 63 -11.26 19.91 -5.28
CA TRP A 63 -11.86 18.84 -6.07
C TRP A 63 -12.07 19.16 -7.55
N SER A 64 -11.94 20.42 -7.97
CA SER A 64 -11.95 20.78 -9.40
C SER A 64 -10.68 20.33 -10.11
N TYR A 65 -9.54 20.29 -9.42
CA TYR A 65 -8.26 19.93 -10.04
C TYR A 65 -8.25 18.50 -10.63
N PRO A 66 -8.61 17.44 -9.90
CA PRO A 66 -8.68 16.10 -10.47
C PRO A 66 -9.61 16.00 -11.69
N ILE A 67 -10.73 16.72 -11.68
CA ILE A 67 -11.67 16.75 -12.80
C ILE A 67 -11.03 17.38 -14.03
N ILE A 68 -10.40 18.56 -13.86
CA ILE A 68 -9.74 19.29 -14.95
C ILE A 68 -8.57 18.47 -15.51
N ALA A 69 -7.84 17.77 -14.63
CA ALA A 69 -6.72 16.92 -15.00
C ALA A 69 -7.16 15.57 -15.61
N GLY A 70 -8.45 15.24 -15.61
CA GLY A 70 -8.96 13.95 -16.09
C GLY A 70 -8.56 12.76 -15.21
N ILE A 71 -8.27 13.00 -13.93
CA ILE A 71 -7.80 12.01 -12.96
C ILE A 71 -8.97 11.48 -12.15
N ASP A 72 -9.19 10.16 -12.20
CA ASP A 72 -10.19 9.48 -11.38
C ASP A 72 -9.59 9.06 -10.03
N VAL A 73 -9.57 9.99 -9.08
CA VAL A 73 -9.05 9.76 -7.72
C VAL A 73 -9.80 8.63 -7.02
N THR A 74 -11.11 8.51 -7.25
CA THR A 74 -11.94 7.46 -6.65
C THR A 74 -11.49 6.09 -7.14
N LEU A 75 -11.31 5.93 -8.46
CA LEU A 75 -10.85 4.68 -9.04
C LEU A 75 -9.43 4.32 -8.57
N GLN A 76 -8.51 5.29 -8.58
CA GLN A 76 -7.11 5.07 -8.17
C GLN A 76 -7.01 4.69 -6.69
N LEU A 77 -7.78 5.34 -5.83
CA LEU A 77 -7.82 5.02 -4.41
C LEU A 77 -8.46 3.64 -4.16
N ALA A 78 -9.55 3.32 -4.88
CA ALA A 78 -10.18 2.01 -4.81
C ALA A 78 -9.21 0.90 -5.25
N ASN A 79 -8.49 1.10 -6.35
CA ASN A 79 -7.48 0.17 -6.84
C ASN A 79 -6.34 0.01 -5.84
N PHE A 80 -5.85 1.11 -5.25
CA PHE A 80 -4.80 1.07 -4.23
C PHE A 80 -5.20 0.22 -3.03
N PHE A 81 -6.40 0.41 -2.49
CA PHE A 81 -6.88 -0.39 -1.38
C PHE A 81 -7.14 -1.85 -1.77
N MET A 82 -7.66 -2.10 -2.98
CA MET A 82 -7.90 -3.46 -3.46
C MET A 82 -6.59 -4.21 -3.67
N GLU A 83 -5.62 -3.61 -4.35
CA GLU A 83 -4.28 -4.19 -4.57
C GLU A 83 -3.55 -4.39 -3.23
N GLY A 84 -3.59 -3.41 -2.34
CA GLY A 84 -3.02 -3.53 -1.00
C GLY A 84 -3.65 -4.67 -0.20
N LEU A 85 -4.97 -4.83 -0.27
CA LEU A 85 -5.68 -5.95 0.35
C LEU A 85 -5.25 -7.29 -0.26
N VAL A 86 -5.18 -7.39 -1.59
CA VAL A 86 -4.73 -8.61 -2.28
C VAL A 86 -3.30 -8.97 -1.87
N VAL A 87 -2.37 -8.00 -1.88
CA VAL A 87 -0.98 -8.23 -1.44
C VAL A 87 -0.94 -8.70 0.01
N SER A 88 -1.70 -8.07 0.90
CA SER A 88 -1.78 -8.47 2.31
C SER A 88 -2.29 -9.92 2.47
N LEU A 89 -3.30 -10.32 1.69
CA LEU A 89 -3.83 -11.67 1.70
C LEU A 89 -2.82 -12.68 1.17
N VAL A 90 -2.12 -12.35 0.08
CA VAL A 90 -1.07 -13.21 -0.50
C VAL A 90 0.07 -13.43 0.50
N ILE A 91 0.51 -12.38 1.20
CA ILE A 91 1.52 -12.49 2.26
C ILE A 91 1.00 -13.37 3.39
N MET A 92 -0.24 -13.15 3.84
CA MET A 92 -0.84 -13.93 4.92
C MET A 92 -0.92 -15.42 4.57
N VAL A 93 -1.43 -15.76 3.39
CA VAL A 93 -1.51 -17.14 2.89
C VAL A 93 -0.12 -17.73 2.70
N GLY A 94 0.83 -16.97 2.17
CA GLY A 94 2.22 -17.39 2.00
C GLY A 94 2.89 -17.73 3.34
N LEU A 95 2.66 -16.92 4.37
CA LEU A 95 3.14 -17.19 5.73
C LEU A 95 2.50 -18.43 6.35
N LEU A 96 1.20 -18.65 6.12
CA LEU A 96 0.52 -19.87 6.56
C LEU A 96 1.12 -21.11 5.91
N ILE A 97 1.30 -21.10 4.58
CA ILE A 97 1.92 -22.22 3.84
C ILE A 97 3.36 -22.44 4.30
N ALA A 98 4.15 -21.37 4.49
CA ALA A 98 5.49 -21.48 5.04
C ALA A 98 5.48 -22.14 6.43
N GLY A 99 4.52 -21.79 7.28
CA GLY A 99 4.34 -22.45 8.58
C GLY A 99 4.03 -23.95 8.50
N PHE A 100 3.41 -24.41 7.41
CA PHE A 100 3.13 -25.84 7.19
C PHE A 100 4.30 -26.60 6.54
N VAL A 101 5.05 -25.96 5.64
CA VAL A 101 6.11 -26.62 4.84
C VAL A 101 7.46 -26.64 5.57
N PHE A 102 7.76 -25.63 6.37
CA PHE A 102 9.03 -25.53 7.07
C PHE A 102 8.96 -26.14 8.49
N PRO A 103 10.10 -26.56 9.08
CA PRO A 103 10.14 -27.28 10.35
C PRO A 103 9.52 -26.48 11.52
N PRO A 104 9.00 -27.15 12.56
CA PRO A 104 8.33 -26.52 13.71
C PRO A 104 9.20 -25.54 14.53
N ASN A 105 10.51 -25.49 14.25
CA ASN A 105 11.45 -24.57 14.89
C ASN A 105 11.49 -23.19 14.21
N LEU A 106 10.73 -22.97 13.13
CA LEU A 106 10.59 -21.70 12.40
C LEU A 106 10.41 -20.48 13.32
N PRO A 107 9.53 -20.52 14.34
CA PRO A 107 9.33 -19.36 15.24
C PRO A 107 10.59 -19.01 16.03
N GLN A 108 11.39 -20.00 16.43
CA GLN A 108 12.65 -19.79 17.14
C GLN A 108 13.74 -19.26 16.20
N THR A 109 13.84 -19.82 14.99
CA THR A 109 14.82 -19.36 13.98
C THR A 109 14.48 -17.97 13.44
N LEU A 110 13.19 -17.66 13.27
CA LEU A 110 12.71 -16.30 12.99
C LEU A 110 13.04 -15.39 14.16
N SER A 111 12.73 -15.75 15.41
CA SER A 111 13.02 -14.93 16.59
C SER A 111 14.51 -14.60 16.75
N GLU A 112 15.39 -15.58 16.52
CA GLU A 112 16.84 -15.36 16.52
C GLU A 112 17.30 -14.45 15.37
N LYS A 113 16.74 -14.61 14.17
CA LYS A 113 17.03 -13.73 13.04
C LYS A 113 16.39 -12.34 13.18
N PHE A 114 15.25 -12.21 13.86
CA PHE A 114 14.56 -10.95 14.18
C PHE A 114 15.35 -10.10 15.19
N LYS A 115 16.24 -10.70 15.99
CA LYS A 115 17.19 -9.97 16.84
C LYS A 115 18.36 -9.39 16.04
N GLY A 116 18.63 -9.89 14.83
CA GLY A 116 19.62 -9.33 13.92
C GLY A 116 19.03 -8.16 13.12
N GLY A 117 19.64 -6.97 13.24
CA GLY A 117 19.18 -5.77 12.53
C GLY A 117 19.07 -5.91 10.99
N GLY A 118 19.82 -6.84 10.40
CA GLY A 118 19.75 -7.14 8.96
C GLY A 118 18.42 -7.72 8.49
N PHE A 119 17.70 -8.47 9.34
CA PHE A 119 16.39 -9.02 8.98
C PHE A 119 15.32 -7.92 8.96
N TRP A 120 15.29 -7.04 9.97
CA TRP A 120 14.39 -5.88 10.00
C TRP A 120 14.61 -4.93 8.84
N MET A 121 15.88 -4.70 8.47
CA MET A 121 16.21 -3.92 7.29
C MET A 121 15.70 -4.61 6.01
N GLY A 122 15.84 -5.93 5.90
CA GLY A 122 15.28 -6.71 4.78
C GLY A 122 13.75 -6.63 4.68
N VAL A 123 13.04 -6.74 5.81
CA VAL A 123 11.56 -6.60 5.86
C VAL A 123 11.13 -5.17 5.52
N LEU A 124 11.82 -4.15 6.03
CA LEU A 124 11.55 -2.76 5.69
C LEU A 124 11.76 -2.48 4.21
N VAL A 125 12.87 -2.96 3.63
CA VAL A 125 13.17 -2.81 2.20
C VAL A 125 12.12 -3.54 1.36
N LEU A 126 11.75 -4.77 1.73
CA LEU A 126 10.71 -5.53 1.03
C LEU A 126 9.35 -4.83 1.12
N GLY A 127 8.95 -4.38 2.31
CA GLY A 127 7.70 -3.64 2.52
C GLY A 127 7.68 -2.33 1.75
N PHE A 128 8.80 -1.61 1.68
CA PHE A 128 8.94 -0.41 0.88
C PHE A 128 8.81 -0.70 -0.62
N ILE A 129 9.47 -1.75 -1.12
CA ILE A 129 9.39 -2.15 -2.54
C ILE A 129 7.94 -2.53 -2.90
N LEU A 130 7.29 -3.37 -2.08
CA LEU A 130 5.89 -3.76 -2.29
C LEU A 130 4.95 -2.55 -2.23
N GLY A 131 5.15 -1.65 -1.26
CA GLY A 131 4.38 -0.41 -1.15
C GLY A 131 4.56 0.50 -2.35
N ALA A 132 5.79 0.66 -2.84
CA ALA A 132 6.11 1.45 -4.03
C ALA A 132 5.47 0.84 -5.29
N ILE A 133 5.52 -0.49 -5.43
CA ILE A 133 4.85 -1.21 -6.52
C ILE A 133 3.36 -0.93 -6.50
N VAL A 134 2.68 -1.18 -5.37
CA VAL A 134 1.22 -0.98 -5.23
C VAL A 134 0.85 0.47 -5.49
N LEU A 135 1.65 1.42 -5.02
CA LEU A 135 1.42 2.84 -5.23
C LEU A 135 1.54 3.26 -6.71
N VAL A 136 2.45 2.65 -7.47
CA VAL A 136 2.59 2.90 -8.91
C VAL A 136 1.53 2.14 -9.71
N SER A 137 1.26 0.87 -9.42
CA SER A 137 0.30 0.03 -10.15
C SER A 137 -1.14 0.50 -9.99
N SER A 138 -1.51 0.96 -8.80
CA SER A 138 -2.85 1.49 -8.53
C SER A 138 -3.14 2.83 -9.23
N GLY A 139 -2.10 3.47 -9.79
CA GLY A 139 -2.20 4.78 -10.41
C GLY A 139 -2.23 5.95 -9.42
N LEU A 140 -2.12 5.68 -8.12
CA LEU A 140 -2.10 6.70 -7.07
C LEU A 140 -0.91 7.66 -7.21
N PHE A 141 0.21 7.19 -7.78
CA PHE A 141 1.34 8.04 -8.16
C PHE A 141 0.95 9.17 -9.13
N GLY A 142 -0.02 8.93 -10.02
CA GLY A 142 -0.52 9.91 -10.98
C GLY A 142 -1.27 11.08 -10.35
N ILE A 143 -1.78 10.95 -9.12
CA ILE A 143 -2.38 12.05 -8.36
C ILE A 143 -1.33 13.06 -7.95
N PHE A 144 -0.15 12.58 -7.52
CA PHE A 144 0.93 13.42 -7.02
C PHE A 144 1.82 13.96 -8.16
N PHE A 145 1.92 13.22 -9.28
CA PHE A 145 2.77 13.56 -10.43
C PHE A 145 2.00 13.48 -11.77
N PRO A 146 1.03 14.38 -12.01
CA PRO A 146 0.11 14.29 -13.13
C PRO A 146 0.73 14.57 -14.51
N THR A 147 1.92 15.18 -14.57
CA THR A 147 2.67 15.40 -15.82
C THR A 147 3.45 14.17 -16.28
N GLN A 148 3.58 13.16 -15.42
CA GLN A 148 4.24 11.90 -15.72
C GLN A 148 3.15 10.84 -15.79
N ASN A 149 2.76 10.44 -17.02
CA ASN A 149 1.81 9.35 -17.30
C ASN A 149 2.32 7.97 -16.83
N LEU A 150 2.85 7.87 -15.62
CA LEU A 150 3.35 6.64 -15.00
C LEU A 150 2.22 5.83 -14.34
N GLY A 151 1.05 6.44 -14.07
CA GLY A 151 0.01 5.83 -13.22
C GLY A 151 -1.35 5.55 -13.86
N ALA A 152 -1.71 6.17 -14.98
CA ALA A 152 -3.04 5.93 -15.59
C ALA A 152 -2.92 4.94 -16.76
N GLY A 153 -2.87 3.64 -16.44
CA GLY A 153 -2.92 2.55 -17.43
C GLY A 153 -1.59 2.11 -18.06
N ALA A 154 -0.45 2.45 -17.45
CA ALA A 154 0.88 2.21 -18.04
C ALA A 154 1.56 0.90 -17.62
N LEU A 155 1.05 0.17 -16.63
CA LEU A 155 1.58 -1.17 -16.34
C LEU A 155 0.78 -2.21 -17.12
N ASP A 156 1.35 -2.61 -18.24
CA ASP A 156 0.90 -3.76 -19.01
C ASP A 156 0.79 -5.01 -18.10
N GLN A 157 -0.10 -5.95 -18.44
CA GLN A 157 -0.30 -7.18 -17.69
C GLN A 157 1.04 -7.92 -17.50
N ASP A 158 1.93 -7.78 -18.47
CA ASP A 158 3.31 -8.25 -18.46
C ASP A 158 4.19 -7.59 -17.39
N THR A 159 3.98 -6.32 -17.07
CA THR A 159 4.72 -5.65 -15.98
C THR A 159 4.23 -6.13 -14.62
N LEU A 160 2.93 -6.35 -14.48
CA LEU A 160 2.33 -6.92 -13.27
C LEU A 160 2.79 -8.37 -13.04
N LEU A 161 2.91 -9.15 -14.12
CA LEU A 161 3.49 -10.50 -14.12
C LEU A 161 4.99 -10.48 -13.80
N THR A 162 5.74 -9.53 -14.36
CA THR A 162 7.17 -9.35 -14.08
C THR A 162 7.42 -8.96 -12.63
N VAL A 163 6.57 -8.10 -12.08
CA VAL A 163 6.59 -7.73 -10.66
C VAL A 163 6.25 -8.93 -9.78
N GLY A 164 5.23 -9.72 -10.13
CA GLY A 164 4.91 -10.98 -9.45
C GLY A 164 6.07 -11.98 -9.48
N ILE A 165 6.73 -12.12 -10.63
CA ILE A 165 7.93 -12.95 -10.80
C ILE A 165 9.08 -12.41 -9.94
N LEU A 166 9.29 -11.10 -9.89
CA LEU A 166 10.32 -10.47 -9.04
C LEU A 166 10.07 -10.69 -7.55
N ILE A 167 8.80 -10.65 -7.10
CA ILE A 167 8.44 -10.96 -5.72
C ILE A 167 8.73 -12.44 -5.40
N ILE A 168 8.36 -13.36 -6.31
CA ILE A 168 8.69 -14.79 -6.17
C ILE A 168 10.21 -15.00 -6.14
N LEU A 169 10.96 -14.26 -6.96
CA LEU A 169 12.41 -14.35 -7.05
C LEU A 169 13.10 -13.77 -5.81
N LEU A 170 12.61 -12.65 -5.26
CA LEU A 170 13.09 -12.09 -4.00
C LEU A 170 12.78 -13.00 -2.81
N VAL A 171 11.57 -13.54 -2.74
CA VAL A 171 11.18 -14.50 -1.70
C VAL A 171 12.06 -15.75 -1.78
N SER A 172 12.29 -16.28 -2.98
CA SER A 172 13.17 -17.45 -3.17
C SER A 172 14.63 -17.13 -2.84
N ILE A 173 15.15 -15.93 -3.15
CA ILE A 173 16.50 -15.51 -2.70
C ILE A 173 16.55 -15.41 -1.17
N ILE A 174 15.56 -14.79 -0.51
CA ILE A 174 15.52 -14.68 0.95
C ILE A 174 15.44 -16.08 1.58
N VAL A 175 14.70 -17.01 0.97
CA VAL A 175 14.65 -18.42 1.40
C VAL A 175 16.00 -19.11 1.17
N ILE A 176 16.62 -18.97 0.00
CA ILE A 176 17.90 -19.63 -0.32
C ILE A 176 19.05 -19.07 0.53
N VAL A 177 19.14 -17.75 0.69
CA VAL A 177 20.17 -17.09 1.51
C VAL A 177 19.87 -17.30 3.00
N GLY A 178 18.60 -17.27 3.39
CA GLY A 178 18.15 -17.52 4.76
C GLY A 178 18.34 -18.97 5.22
N VAL A 179 18.24 -19.94 4.31
CA VAL A 179 18.42 -21.37 4.58
C VAL A 179 19.85 -21.85 4.29
N GLY A 180 20.54 -21.23 3.33
CA GLY A 180 21.88 -21.62 2.87
C GLY A 180 23.06 -21.09 3.72
N GLY A 181 22.86 -20.05 4.54
CA GLY A 181 23.92 -19.51 5.42
C GLY A 181 24.25 -20.35 6.66
N GLY A 182 23.65 -21.53 6.82
CA GLY A 182 23.70 -22.33 8.06
C GLY A 182 24.60 -23.57 8.05
N LYS A 183 25.40 -23.83 7.00
CA LYS A 183 26.31 -24.99 6.98
C LYS A 183 27.66 -24.64 6.38
N GLY A 184 28.66 -24.46 7.24
CA GLY A 184 30.03 -24.18 6.84
C GLY A 184 31.03 -24.14 7.99
N SER A 185 31.01 -25.13 8.88
CA SER A 185 32.20 -25.53 9.63
C SER A 185 32.03 -26.98 10.07
N GLU A 186 32.50 -27.89 9.21
CA GLU A 186 32.60 -29.31 9.44
C GLU A 186 33.46 -29.63 10.67
N HIS A 187 32.97 -30.52 11.52
CA HIS A 187 33.80 -31.43 12.29
C HIS A 187 33.47 -32.82 11.73
N PRO A 188 34.44 -33.64 11.30
CA PRO A 188 35.25 -34.36 12.30
C PRO A 188 36.68 -34.77 11.84
N ALA A 189 37.56 -35.06 12.80
CA ALA A 189 38.46 -36.22 12.70
C ALA A 189 38.96 -36.66 14.08
N PRO A 190 38.63 -37.89 14.51
CA PRO A 190 39.56 -38.70 15.30
C PRO A 190 39.79 -40.06 14.58
N PRO A 191 40.73 -40.91 15.02
CA PRO A 191 42.02 -40.70 15.67
C PRO A 191 43.17 -41.37 14.86
N SER A 192 44.42 -40.94 15.02
CA SER A 192 45.58 -41.80 14.65
C SER A 192 46.38 -42.15 15.90
N GLY A 193 46.19 -43.37 16.39
CA GLY A 193 47.08 -43.97 17.37
C GLY A 193 48.42 -44.35 16.75
N GLY A 194 49.49 -44.32 17.56
CA GLY A 194 50.75 -44.95 17.18
C GLY A 194 52.01 -44.47 17.89
N LYS A 195 52.21 -44.94 19.14
CA LYS A 195 53.45 -45.38 19.83
C LYS A 195 54.79 -44.58 19.74
N LYS A 196 55.54 -44.75 20.85
CA LYS A 196 57.00 -44.59 21.10
C LYS A 196 57.33 -43.21 21.68
N GLU A 197 57.97 -43.04 22.83
CA GLU A 197 58.82 -43.88 23.71
C GLU A 197 58.49 -43.65 25.19
#